data_AF-A0A2M9KI23-F1
#
_entry.id   AF-A0A2M9KI23-F1
#
_cell.length_a   1.000
_cell.length_b   1.000
_cell.length_c   1.000
_cell.angle_alpha   90.00
_cell.angle_beta   90.00
_cell.angle_gamma   90.00
#
_symmetry.space_group_name_H-M   'P 1'
#
loop_
_entity.id
_entity.type
_entity.pdbx_description
1 polymer ?
#
loop_
_entity_poly.entity_id
_entity_poly.type
_entity_poly.pdbx_seq_one_letter_code
_entity_poly.pdbx_strand_id
1 'polypeptide(L)' 'MVAQSGKCLDIRNASAADGAALVRSRCDGRSSQRFTLSTRTGATGQPVIQTYAGNCLALDPGTTRCWR' A
#
# COMPACT_ATOMS: atom_id res chain seq x y z
N MET A 1 -7.91 -8.18 2.83
CA MET A 1 -8.59 -7.13 3.61
C MET A 1 -9.79 -6.69 2.77
N VAL A 2 -11.02 -6.98 3.19
CA VAL A 2 -12.24 -6.52 2.50
C VAL A 2 -12.93 -5.57 3.44
N ALA A 3 -13.13 -4.31 3.02
CA ALA A 3 -13.96 -3.39 3.79
C ALA A 3 -15.44 -3.69 3.53
N GLN A 4 -16.27 -3.53 4.56
CA GLN A 4 -17.69 -3.87 4.70
C GLN A 4 -18.65 -3.30 3.61
N SER A 5 -18.13 -2.66 2.56
CA SER A 5 -18.86 -1.99 1.47
C SER A 5 -18.57 -2.54 0.06
N GLY A 6 -17.81 -3.63 -0.07
CA GLY A 6 -17.36 -4.15 -1.37
C GLY A 6 -16.31 -3.26 -2.06
N LYS A 7 -15.75 -2.29 -1.33
CA LYS A 7 -14.65 -1.45 -1.78
C LYS A 7 -13.34 -1.85 -1.10
N CYS A 8 -12.27 -1.85 -1.87
CA CYS A 8 -10.91 -2.17 -1.45
C CYS A 8 -10.04 -0.92 -1.56
N LEU A 9 -8.99 -0.86 -0.75
CA LEU A 9 -7.88 0.05 -0.99
C LEU A 9 -7.23 -0.35 -2.32
N ASP A 10 -6.90 0.63 -3.16
CA ASP A 10 -6.39 0.43 -4.52
C ASP A 10 -5.34 1.51 -4.83
N ILE A 11 -4.41 1.21 -5.72
CA ILE A 11 -3.45 2.18 -6.23
C ILE A 11 -3.99 2.75 -7.54
N ARG A 12 -4.09 4.08 -7.62
CA ARG A 12 -4.70 4.75 -8.77
C ARG A 12 -4.02 4.30 -10.06
N ASN A 13 -4.84 3.81 -10.99
CA ASN A 13 -4.42 3.29 -12.30
C ASN A 13 -3.41 2.13 -12.24
N ALA A 14 -3.28 1.42 -11.12
CA ALA A 14 -2.22 0.42 -10.92
C ALA A 14 -0.83 0.99 -11.27
N SER A 15 -0.56 2.21 -10.80
CA SER A 15 0.76 2.84 -10.96
C SER A 15 1.79 2.20 -10.03
N ALA A 16 2.94 1.83 -10.59
CA ALA A 16 4.12 1.42 -9.83
C ALA A 16 5.05 2.61 -9.47
N ALA A 17 4.66 3.83 -9.82
CA ALA A 17 5.46 5.02 -9.55
C ALA A 17 5.41 5.42 -8.07
N ASP A 18 6.48 6.05 -7.62
CA ASP A 18 6.59 6.61 -6.28
C ASP A 18 5.56 7.73 -6.10
N GLY A 19 4.93 7.76 -4.92
CA GLY A 19 3.85 8.72 -4.65
C GLY A 19 2.55 8.42 -5.42
N ALA A 20 2.40 7.23 -6.02
CA ALA A 20 1.13 6.80 -6.58
C ALA A 20 0.00 6.92 -5.54
N ALA A 21 -1.07 7.62 -5.92
CA ALA A 21 -2.18 7.90 -5.02
C ALA A 21 -2.94 6.63 -4.64
N LEU A 22 -3.25 6.49 -3.36
CA LEU A 22 -4.19 5.49 -2.87
C LEU A 22 -5.62 5.98 -3.05
N VAL A 23 -6.47 5.10 -3.55
CA VAL A 23 -7.90 5.36 -3.76
C VAL A 23 -8.72 4.21 -3.20
N ARG A 24 -10.01 4.47 -2.96
CA ARG A 24 -10.96 3.43 -2.58
C ARG A 24 -11.76 3.03 -3.81
N SER A 25 -11.48 1.85 -4.36
CA SER A 25 -12.12 1.33 -5.57
C SER A 25 -12.96 0.08 -5.26
N ARG A 26 -13.78 -0.36 -6.22
CA ARG A 26 -14.50 -1.63 -6.12
C ARG A 26 -13.49 -2.78 -5.97
N CYS A 27 -13.70 -3.67 -5.01
CA CYS A 27 -12.92 -4.90 -4.92
C CYS A 27 -13.14 -5.74 -6.19
N ASP A 28 -12.08 -5.97 -6.97
CA ASP A 28 -12.12 -6.74 -8.20
C ASP A 28 -10.94 -7.72 -8.34
N GLY A 29 -10.10 -7.82 -7.30
CA GLY A 29 -9.04 -8.82 -7.21
C GLY A 29 -7.74 -8.43 -7.91
N ARG A 30 -7.66 -7.22 -8.48
CA ARG A 30 -6.45 -6.67 -9.09
C ARG A 30 -5.28 -6.64 -8.11
N SER A 31 -4.07 -6.80 -8.63
CA SER A 31 -2.84 -6.73 -7.84
C SER A 31 -2.69 -5.38 -7.12
N SER A 32 -3.17 -4.29 -7.71
CA SER A 32 -3.20 -2.95 -7.11
C SER A 32 -4.02 -2.84 -5.82
N GLN A 33 -4.83 -3.86 -5.51
CA GLN A 33 -5.61 -3.99 -4.28
C GLN A 33 -4.99 -4.95 -3.26
N ARG A 34 -3.81 -5.50 -3.56
CA ARG A 34 -3.08 -6.44 -2.70
C ARG A 34 -1.93 -5.73 -2.02
N PHE A 35 -1.93 -5.84 -0.70
CA PHE A 35 -0.89 -5.28 0.16
C PHE A 35 -0.36 -6.36 1.08
N THR A 36 0.95 -6.41 1.23
CA THR A 36 1.63 -7.40 2.07
C THR A 36 2.19 -6.69 3.30
N LEU A 37 1.89 -7.21 4.48
CA LEU A 37 2.54 -6.76 5.71
C LEU A 37 3.91 -7.42 5.80
N SER A 38 4.98 -6.63 5.71
CA SER A 38 6.35 -7.10 5.86
C SER A 38 6.85 -6.80 7.26
N THR A 39 7.58 -7.77 7.83
CA THR A 39 8.30 -7.63 9.11
C THR A 39 9.56 -6.76 9.00
N ARG A 40 9.87 -6.27 7.79
CA ARG A 40 10.90 -5.24 7.59
C ARG A 40 10.48 -4.03 8.41
N THR A 41 11.30 -3.69 9.39
CA THR A 41 11.06 -2.55 10.25
C THR A 41 11.35 -1.27 9.48
N GLY A 42 10.37 -0.36 9.45
CA GLY A 42 10.61 1.02 9.04
C GLY A 42 11.56 1.72 10.02
N ALA A 43 11.90 2.98 9.76
CA ALA A 43 12.84 3.76 10.58
C ALA A 43 12.45 3.84 12.08
N THR A 44 11.18 3.62 12.40
CA THR A 44 10.61 3.65 13.75
C THR A 44 10.39 2.27 14.38
N GLY A 45 10.82 1.19 13.72
CA GLY A 45 10.59 -0.18 14.21
C GLY A 45 9.16 -0.70 13.97
N GLN A 46 8.38 -0.03 13.13
CA GLN A 46 7.02 -0.46 12.77
C GLN A 46 7.04 -1.41 11.56
N PRO A 47 6.09 -2.37 11.47
CA PRO A 47 5.93 -3.19 10.28
C PRO A 47 5.50 -2.31 9.10
N VAL A 48 6.05 -2.59 7.93
CA VAL A 48 5.79 -1.83 6.71
C VAL A 48 4.79 -2.56 5.82
N ILE A 49 3.91 -1.80 5.17
CA ILE A 49 2.95 -2.34 4.21
C ILE A 49 3.52 -2.14 2.80
N GLN A 50 3.77 -3.24 2.09
CA GLN A 50 4.23 -3.24 0.71
C GLN A 50 3.07 -3.36 -0.26
N THR A 51 3.16 -2.62 -1.36
CA THR A 51 2.30 -2.73 -2.53
C THR A 51 2.72 -3.91 -3.40
N TYR A 52 1.87 -4.30 -4.35
CA TYR A 52 2.23 -5.28 -5.38
C TYR A 52 3.42 -4.85 -6.26
N ALA A 53 3.70 -3.55 -6.35
CA ALA A 53 4.83 -3.00 -7.09
C ALA A 53 6.15 -3.02 -6.28
N GLY A 54 6.12 -3.48 -5.03
CA GLY A 54 7.30 -3.56 -4.14
C GLY A 54 7.55 -2.30 -3.31
N ASN A 55 6.95 -1.17 -3.70
CA ASN A 55 7.01 0.11 -2.96
C ASN A 55 6.22 0.03 -1.66
N CYS A 56 6.56 0.85 -0.67
CA CYS A 56 5.88 0.86 0.62
C CYS A 56 4.87 1.99 0.75
N LEU A 57 3.75 1.71 1.43
CA LEU A 57 2.78 2.72 1.80
C LEU A 57 3.38 3.64 2.85
N ALA A 58 3.39 4.95 2.57
CA ALA A 58 3.65 5.97 3.58
C ALA A 58 2.33 6.35 4.25
N LEU A 59 2.20 6.08 5.55
CA LEU A 59 1.07 6.55 6.36
C LEU A 59 1.34 7.96 6.89
N ASP A 60 2.62 8.31 7.02
CA ASP A 60 3.11 9.64 7.40
C ASP A 60 4.33 10.02 6.54
N PRO A 61 4.39 11.24 5.96
CA PRO A 61 5.50 11.68 5.12
C PRO A 61 6.84 11.80 5.88
N GLY A 62 6.82 11.82 7.22
CA GLY A 62 8.02 11.99 8.06
C GLY A 62 8.62 10.69 8.62
N THR A 63 7.85 9.61 8.77
CA THR A 63 8.26 8.44 9.58
C THR A 63 8.13 7.10 8.85
N THR A 64 7.45 7.03 7.71
CA THR A 64 7.29 5.77 7.02
C THR A 64 8.46 5.52 6.08
N ARG A 65 9.26 4.48 6.32
CA ARG A 65 10.30 4.06 5.37
C ARG A 65 10.12 2.62 4.93
N CYS A 66 9.64 2.44 3.70
CA CYS A 66 10.54 1.74 2.78
C CYS A 66 10.58 2.35 1.37
N TRP A 67 11.79 2.81 1.10
CA TRP A 67 12.46 2.76 -0.19
C TRP A 67 13.67 1.82 0.00
N ARG A 68 14.29 1.35 -1.08
CA ARG A 68 15.53 0.55 -1.01
C ARG A 68 16.59 1.24 -0.16
#